data_AF-A0A7V4SZ83-F1
#
_entry.id   AF-A0A7V4SZ83-F1
#
_cell.length_a   1.000
_cell.length_b   1.000
_cell.length_c   1.000
_cell.angle_alpha   90.00
_cell.angle_beta   90.00
_cell.angle_gamma   90.00
#
_symmetry.space_group_name_H-M   'P 1'
#
loop_
_entity.id
_entity.type
_entity.pdbx_description
1 polymer ?
#
loop_
_entity_poly.entity_id
_entity_poly.type
_entity_poly.pdbx_seq_one_letter_code
_entity_poly.pdbx_strand_id
1 'polypeptide(L)' 'RRAKSLLKQATDYLDHQYINELPEFTAQNPTAENIARFLYERIKADCRELYSVTVWETPNSCATYFEEE' A
#
# COMPACT_ATOMS: atom_id res chain seq x y z
N ARG A 1 9.40 -14.16 9.96
CA ARG A 1 9.92 -12.89 9.38
C ARG A 1 8.86 -11.82 9.56
N ARG A 2 9.06 -10.84 10.46
CA ARG A 2 8.06 -9.81 10.87
C ARG A 2 7.53 -8.99 9.69
N ALA A 3 8.42 -8.48 8.83
CA ALA A 3 8.05 -7.68 7.65
C ALA A 3 7.05 -8.39 6.72
N LYS A 4 7.26 -9.69 6.43
CA LYS A 4 6.34 -10.48 5.60
C LYS A 4 4.94 -10.58 6.22
N SER A 5 4.85 -10.67 7.55
CA SER A 5 3.57 -10.74 8.26
C SER A 5 2.83 -9.42 8.22
N LEU A 6 3.53 -8.29 8.35
CA LEU A 6 2.92 -6.96 8.27
C LEU A 6 2.44 -6.66 6.86
N LEU A 7 3.27 -6.96 5.85
CA LEU A 7 2.89 -6.82 4.45
C LEU A 7 1.62 -7.64 4.17
N LYS A 8 1.60 -8.92 4.58
CA LYS A 8 0.42 -9.78 4.39
C LYS A 8 -0.83 -9.20 5.04
N GLN A 9 -0.74 -8.70 6.28
CA GLN A 9 -1.88 -8.07 6.96
C GLN A 9 -2.38 -6.81 6.25
N ALA A 10 -1.47 -6.00 5.69
CA ALA A 10 -1.84 -4.80 4.94
C ALA A 10 -2.47 -5.14 3.59
N THR A 11 -1.97 -6.17 2.89
CA THR A 11 -2.47 -6.59 1.58
C THR A 11 -3.71 -7.46 1.66
N ASP A 12 -3.91 -8.25 2.73
CA ASP A 12 -5.08 -9.13 2.90
C ASP A 12 -6.39 -8.32 2.86
N TYR A 13 -6.37 -7.02 3.22
CA TYR A 13 -7.52 -6.13 3.07
C TYR A 13 -7.87 -5.81 1.62
N LEU A 14 -6.89 -5.76 0.71
CA LEU A 14 -7.09 -5.44 -0.70
C LEU A 14 -7.27 -6.70 -1.57
N ASP A 15 -6.81 -7.85 -1.07
CA ASP A 15 -6.75 -9.11 -1.81
C ASP A 15 -8.15 -9.64 -2.15
N HIS A 16 -8.33 -10.11 -3.39
CA HIS A 16 -9.61 -10.60 -3.91
C HIS A 16 -10.81 -9.62 -3.78
N GLN A 17 -10.55 -8.32 -3.63
CA GLN A 17 -11.59 -7.27 -3.59
C GLN A 17 -11.57 -6.40 -4.85
N TYR A 18 -12.72 -5.82 -5.18
CA TYR A 18 -12.76 -4.76 -6.18
C TYR A 18 -12.34 -3.44 -5.52
N ILE A 19 -11.04 -3.12 -5.63
CA ILE A 19 -10.39 -2.00 -4.93
C ILE A 19 -11.13 -0.67 -5.15
N ASN A 20 -11.71 -0.45 -6.33
CA ASN A 20 -12.47 0.75 -6.68
C ASN A 20 -13.68 1.01 -5.77
N GLU A 21 -14.26 -0.03 -5.15
CA GLU A 21 -15.43 0.09 -4.25
C GLU A 21 -15.05 0.25 -2.78
N LEU A 22 -13.76 0.20 -2.45
CA LEU A 22 -13.33 0.39 -1.07
C LEU A 22 -13.49 1.86 -0.65
N PRO A 23 -13.86 2.12 0.61
CA PRO A 23 -14.06 3.48 1.11
C PRO A 23 -12.88 4.42 0.86
N GLU A 24 -11.66 3.90 0.97
CA GLU A 24 -10.41 4.64 0.80
C GLU A 24 -10.17 5.07 -0.66
N PHE A 25 -10.77 4.36 -1.62
CA PHE A 25 -10.65 4.61 -3.06
C PHE A 25 -11.94 5.12 -3.71
N THR A 26 -12.98 5.41 -2.92
CA THR A 26 -14.22 6.00 -3.43
C THR A 26 -14.04 7.48 -3.79
N ALA A 27 -13.22 8.20 -3.01
CA ALA A 27 -12.90 9.61 -3.25
C ALA A 27 -11.61 9.82 -4.07
N GLN A 28 -10.77 8.79 -4.19
CA GLN A 28 -9.47 8.84 -4.86
C GLN A 28 -9.29 7.59 -5.70
N ASN A 29 -8.93 7.74 -6.98
CA ASN A 29 -8.73 6.59 -7.85
C ASN A 29 -7.62 5.67 -7.29
N PRO A 30 -7.77 4.34 -7.37
CA PRO A 30 -6.76 3.40 -6.90
C PRO A 30 -5.62 3.25 -7.91
N THR A 31 -4.88 4.34 -8.13
CA THR A 31 -3.62 4.30 -8.87
C THR A 31 -2.54 3.63 -8.02
N ALA A 32 -1.46 3.16 -8.66
CA ALA A 32 -0.32 2.59 -7.95
C ALA A 32 0.23 3.52 -6.87
N GLU A 33 0.21 4.84 -7.09
CA GLU A 33 0.67 5.86 -6.13
C GLU A 33 -0.23 5.90 -4.88
N ASN A 34 -1.55 5.93 -5.08
CA ASN A 34 -2.51 5.98 -3.98
C ASN A 34 -2.53 4.66 -3.19
N ILE A 35 -2.37 3.53 -3.85
CA ILE A 35 -2.22 2.22 -3.20
C ILE A 35 -0.91 2.18 -2.40
N ALA A 36 0.20 2.69 -2.95
CA ALA A 36 1.49 2.73 -2.25
C ALA A 36 1.40 3.58 -0.98
N ARG A 37 0.74 4.75 -1.03
CA ARG A 37 0.49 5.58 0.16
C ARG A 37 -0.37 4.87 1.18
N PHE A 38 -1.50 4.29 0.77
CA PHE A 38 -2.40 3.55 1.67
C PHE A 38 -1.68 2.41 2.40
N LEU A 39 -0.90 1.61 1.67
CA LEU A 39 -0.11 0.53 2.26
C LEU A 39 0.99 1.07 3.18
N TYR A 40 1.64 2.17 2.82
CA TYR A 40 2.64 2.82 3.66
C TYR A 40 2.06 3.22 5.01
N GLU A 41 0.97 4.00 5.02
CA GLU A 41 0.32 4.48 6.24
C GLU A 41 -0.09 3.30 7.14
N ARG A 42 -0.66 2.25 6.55
CA ARG A 42 -1.11 1.06 7.29
C ARG A 42 0.05 0.27 7.89
N ILE A 43 1.15 0.09 7.15
CA ILE A 43 2.33 -0.64 7.66
C ILE A 43 3.12 0.21 8.67
N LYS A 44 3.22 1.53 8.46
CA LYS A 44 3.94 2.47 9.34
C LYS A 44 3.37 2.49 10.76
N ALA A 45 2.05 2.30 10.90
CA ALA A 45 1.38 2.16 12.20
C ALA A 45 1.98 1.05 13.08
N ASP A 46 2.37 -0.08 12.49
CA ASP A 46 2.95 -1.25 13.18
C ASP A 46 4.48 -1.35 13.05
N CYS A 47 5.06 -0.56 12.13
CA CYS A 47 6.48 -0.57 11.79
C CYS A 47 6.99 0.85 11.51
N ARG A 48 7.34 1.57 12.59
CA ARG A 48 7.88 2.95 12.49
C ARG A 48 9.16 3.07 11.66
N GLU A 49 9.94 2.00 11.57
CA GLU A 49 11.18 1.91 10.78
C GLU A 49 10.93 1.75 9.26
N LEU A 50 9.66 1.71 8.81
CA LEU A 50 9.33 1.64 7.40
C LEU A 50 9.85 2.90 6.67
N TYR A 51 10.71 2.68 5.68
CA TYR A 51 11.30 3.75 4.87
C TYR A 51 10.42 4.10 3.67
N SER A 52 10.01 3.10 2.88
CA SER A 52 9.19 3.29 1.69
C SER A 52 8.34 2.07 1.36
N VAL A 53 7.33 2.25 0.50
CA VAL A 53 6.53 1.17 -0.10
C VAL A 53 6.50 1.36 -1.60
N THR A 54 6.78 0.29 -2.34
CA THR A 54 6.69 0.25 -3.81
C THR A 54 5.58 -0.70 -4.24
N VAL A 55 4.68 -0.22 -5.09
CA VAL A 55 3.58 -0.99 -5.68
C VAL A 55 3.84 -1.13 -7.18
N TRP A 56 3.78 -2.35 -7.67
CA TRP A 56 3.92 -2.69 -9.10
C TRP A 56 2.55 -3.01 -9.67
N GLU A 57 2.06 -2.19 -10.58
CA GLU A 57 0.80 -2.45 -11.29
C GLU A 57 1.02 -3.47 -12.42
N THR A 58 2.16 -3.35 -13.10
CA THR A 58 2.62 -4.29 -14.12
C THR A 58 4.11 -4.57 -13.92
N PRO A 59 4.71 -5.55 -14.61
CA PRO A 59 6.15 -5.82 -14.48
C PRO A 59 7.07 -4.64 -14.81
N ASN A 60 6.56 -3.64 -15.54
CA ASN A 60 7.33 -2.48 -16.02
C ASN A 60 6.82 -1.13 -15.48
N SER A 61 5.74 -1.13 -14.69
CA SER A 61 5.15 0.10 -14.13
C SER A 61 4.99 -0.05 -12.62
N CYS A 62 5.59 0.88 -11.89
CA CYS A 62 5.50 0.93 -10.43
C CYS A 62 5.45 2.36 -9.91
N ALA A 63 4.94 2.50 -8.69
CA ALA A 63 4.97 3.73 -7.93
C ALA A 63 5.58 3.46 -6.55
N THR A 64 6.36 4.40 -6.05
CA THR A 64 6.97 4.32 -4.71
C THR A 64 6.52 5.51 -3.89
N TYR A 65 6.05 5.24 -2.67
CA TYR A 65 5.71 6.25 -1.69
C TYR A 65 6.67 6.19 -0.49
N PHE A 66 7.09 7.36 -0.02
CA PHE A 66 7.91 7.58 1.17
C PHE A 66 7.62 9.00 1.69
N GLU A 67 7.83 9.22 2.99
CA GLU A 67 7.76 10.54 3.61
C GLU A 67 9.19 11.11 3.68
N GLU A 68 9.39 12.36 3.24
CA GLU A 68 10.61 13.11 3.53
C GLU A 68 10.53 13.66 4.96
N GLU A 69 11.60 13.50 5.74
CA GLU A 69 11.71 14.00 7.11
C GLU A 69 11.62 15.52 7.22
#